data_AF-A0A7C4ZR30-F1
#
_entry.id   AF-A0A7C4ZR30-F1
#
_cell.length_a   1.000
_cell.length_b   1.000
_cell.length_c   1.000
_cell.angle_alpha   90.00
_cell.angle_beta   90.00
_cell.angle_gamma   90.00
#
_symmetry.space_group_name_H-M   'P 1'
#
loop_
_entity.id
_entity.type
_entity.pdbx_description
1 polymer ?
#
loop_
_entity_poly.entity_id
_entity_poly.type
_entity_poly.pdbx_seq_one_letter_code
_entity_poly.pdbx_strand_id
1 'polypeptide(L)'
;MGLNPKQMVAGARRDLAGFQDAVEDVVAKLESEGKSPGYILGLLKAIKSWLRYNDVTLTRKIKVSHSTATPTIENEKVPSQEELARILRASTPRIRAATALIAFADLRPQTLGNHDGSDGLRIRDLPEMKMENGQVTFEKKPTMVVVRPNLSKAKHKYFTFLSAEGCTYLKEYLEERIRNGEELKPESPLIAHERKEFASKPFMLTRKITHFIRQSMRRAGVQKRPYVLRAYAETQLIIAESKGKISHPYLQFIAGHKGDIESRYSTNKGVLPPEMIEGIRKCYRECEPLLGTVAQPLEQTSVIKEAKIEALKSIAKSLLDMDLTEVKVAAEQKLNRKLTPEETITLFENEIKKWREKKDPQRIVDEEELETYLSEGWEFVSVLPSHRILVRRAKNAKEAALYPCN
;
A
#
# COMPACT_ATOMS: atom_id res chain seq x y z
N MET A 1 11.63 -24.35 37.77
CA MET A 1 10.66 -24.28 38.89
C MET A 1 9.75 -25.50 38.99
N GLY A 2 9.08 -25.95 37.93
CA GLY A 2 8.19 -27.14 38.03
C GLY A 2 7.01 -26.99 38.98
N LEU A 3 6.69 -25.75 39.38
CA LEU A 3 5.63 -25.43 40.32
C LEU A 3 4.28 -25.31 39.59
N ASN A 4 3.23 -25.81 40.22
CA ASN A 4 1.87 -25.52 39.79
C ASN A 4 1.41 -24.13 40.31
N PRO A 5 0.30 -23.57 39.78
CA PRO A 5 -0.14 -22.23 40.15
C PRO A 5 -0.38 -22.02 41.66
N LYS A 6 -0.85 -23.03 42.40
CA LYS A 6 -1.06 -22.95 43.86
C LYS A 6 0.27 -22.92 44.61
N GLN A 7 1.22 -23.76 44.20
CA GLN A 7 2.55 -23.82 44.79
C GLN A 7 3.32 -22.51 44.59
N MET A 8 3.13 -21.83 43.44
CA MET A 8 3.74 -20.52 43.20
C MET A 8 3.27 -19.47 44.21
N VAL A 9 1.96 -19.41 44.49
CA VAL A 9 1.39 -18.48 45.47
C VAL A 9 1.89 -18.81 46.87
N ALA A 10 1.86 -20.09 47.26
CA ALA A 10 2.33 -20.53 48.57
C ALA A 10 3.82 -20.24 48.78
N GLY A 11 4.65 -20.49 47.76
CA GLY A 11 6.08 -20.17 47.77
C GLY A 11 6.34 -18.68 47.91
N ALA A 12 5.68 -17.86 47.09
CA ALA A 12 5.86 -16.41 47.13
C ALA A 12 5.37 -15.75 48.43
N ARG A 13 4.35 -16.32 49.10
CA ARG A 13 3.89 -15.86 50.43
C ARG A 13 4.85 -16.25 51.55
N ARG A 14 5.47 -17.42 51.44
CA ARG A 14 6.43 -17.93 52.43
C ARG A 14 7.76 -17.17 52.35
N ASP A 15 8.26 -16.99 51.14
CA ASP A 15 9.54 -16.32 50.88
C ASP A 15 9.47 -15.60 49.52
N LEU A 16 9.16 -14.31 49.57
CA LEU A 16 9.07 -13.48 48.37
C LEU A 16 10.44 -13.23 47.74
N ALA A 17 11.52 -13.18 48.52
CA ALA A 17 12.85 -12.94 48.00
C ALA A 17 13.35 -14.15 47.22
N GLY A 18 13.34 -15.34 47.83
CA GLY A 18 13.76 -16.58 47.17
C GLY A 18 12.86 -16.96 46.01
N PHE A 19 11.56 -16.64 46.06
CA PHE A 19 10.70 -16.82 44.89
C PHE A 19 11.11 -15.91 43.71
N GLN A 20 11.47 -14.65 43.99
CA GLN A 20 11.93 -13.74 42.93
C GLN A 20 13.28 -14.19 42.36
N ASP A 21 14.21 -14.65 43.20
CA ASP A 21 15.48 -15.24 42.76
C ASP A 21 15.23 -16.43 41.82
N ALA A 22 14.34 -17.34 42.19
CA ALA A 22 13.96 -18.46 41.33
C ALA A 22 13.36 -18.00 39.98
N VAL A 23 12.65 -16.86 39.95
CA VAL A 23 12.09 -16.31 38.70
C VAL A 23 13.21 -15.73 37.84
N GLU A 24 14.18 -15.04 38.43
CA GLU A 24 15.38 -14.56 37.74
C GLU A 24 16.20 -15.72 37.18
N ASP A 25 16.38 -16.81 37.94
CA ASP A 25 17.06 -18.03 37.47
C ASP A 25 16.36 -18.67 36.27
N VAL A 26 15.02 -18.70 36.27
CA VAL A 26 14.26 -19.17 35.11
C VAL A 26 14.47 -18.26 33.90
N VAL A 27 14.51 -16.94 34.09
CA VAL A 27 14.82 -16.01 33.00
C VAL A 27 16.22 -16.27 32.45
N ALA A 28 17.24 -16.32 33.31
CA ALA A 28 18.62 -16.57 32.91
C ALA A 28 18.76 -17.92 32.17
N LYS A 29 18.08 -18.96 32.64
CA LYS A 29 18.03 -20.25 31.96
C LYS A 29 17.38 -20.16 30.57
N LEU A 30 16.25 -19.46 30.43
CA LEU A 30 15.59 -19.34 29.13
C LEU A 30 16.42 -18.50 28.15
N GLU A 31 17.15 -17.50 28.64
CA GLU A 31 18.11 -16.73 27.85
C GLU A 31 19.27 -17.60 27.38
N SER A 32 19.86 -18.42 28.26
CA SER A 32 20.95 -19.34 27.87
C SER A 32 20.50 -20.45 26.91
N GLU A 33 19.22 -20.83 26.95
CA GLU A 33 18.59 -21.71 25.95
C GLU A 33 18.23 -21.01 24.63
N GLY A 34 18.55 -19.72 24.48
CA GLY A 34 18.29 -18.94 23.27
C GLY A 34 16.80 -18.68 23.01
N LYS A 35 15.95 -18.71 24.04
CA LYS A 35 14.52 -18.38 23.88
C LYS A 35 14.34 -16.90 23.58
N SER A 36 13.35 -16.56 22.75
CA SER A 36 13.13 -15.17 22.37
C SER A 36 12.71 -14.31 23.58
N PRO A 37 13.12 -13.03 23.65
CA PRO A 37 12.74 -12.14 24.76
C PRO A 37 11.22 -12.03 24.93
N GLY A 38 10.48 -11.99 23.83
CA GLY A 38 9.01 -11.97 23.86
C GLY A 38 8.38 -13.23 24.49
N TYR A 39 8.99 -14.40 24.30
CA TYR A 39 8.52 -15.64 24.95
C TYR A 39 8.71 -15.56 26.48
N ILE A 40 9.89 -15.13 26.92
CA ILE A 40 10.22 -14.97 28.34
C ILE A 40 9.31 -13.94 29.01
N LEU A 41 9.13 -12.77 28.37
CA LEU A 41 8.21 -11.73 28.84
C LEU A 41 6.76 -12.23 28.92
N GLY A 42 6.33 -13.08 27.98
CA GLY A 42 5.02 -13.72 28.01
C GLY A 42 4.82 -14.59 29.26
N LEU A 43 5.82 -15.40 29.60
CA LEU A 43 5.82 -16.20 30.83
C LEU A 43 5.81 -15.30 32.07
N LEU A 44 6.70 -14.30 32.15
CA LEU A 44 6.74 -13.37 33.28
C LEU A 44 5.41 -12.62 33.46
N LYS A 45 4.74 -12.25 32.37
CA LYS A 45 3.42 -11.61 32.42
C LYS A 45 2.39 -12.55 33.02
N ALA A 46 2.39 -13.83 32.65
CA ALA A 46 1.48 -14.83 33.22
C ALA A 46 1.73 -15.01 34.73
N ILE A 47 3.00 -15.15 35.14
CA ILE A 47 3.39 -15.27 36.55
C ILE A 47 2.92 -14.04 37.35
N LYS A 48 3.28 -12.83 36.89
CA LYS A 48 2.92 -11.57 37.56
C LYS A 48 1.42 -11.39 37.65
N SER A 49 0.67 -11.73 36.59
CA SER A 49 -0.78 -11.62 36.56
C SER A 49 -1.43 -12.59 37.56
N TRP A 50 -0.96 -13.83 37.63
CA TRP A 50 -1.48 -14.84 38.54
C TRP A 50 -1.21 -14.50 40.01
N LEU A 51 0.02 -14.08 40.33
CA LEU A 51 0.37 -13.67 41.69
C LEU A 51 -0.43 -12.44 42.13
N ARG A 52 -0.57 -11.43 41.25
CA ARG A 52 -1.37 -10.23 41.55
C ARG A 52 -2.84 -10.57 41.81
N TYR A 53 -3.42 -11.52 41.07
CA TYR A 53 -4.78 -12.00 41.32
C TYR A 53 -4.93 -12.66 42.71
N ASN A 54 -3.84 -13.14 43.30
CA ASN A 54 -3.80 -13.75 44.63
C ASN A 54 -3.16 -12.82 45.70
N ASP A 55 -3.21 -11.51 45.45
CA ASP A 55 -2.72 -10.44 46.34
C ASP A 55 -1.21 -10.49 46.64
N VAL A 56 -0.42 -11.08 45.74
CA VAL A 56 1.04 -11.12 45.84
C VAL A 56 1.65 -10.27 44.72
N THR A 57 2.42 -9.26 45.11
CA THR A 57 3.13 -8.39 44.16
C THR A 57 4.64 -8.63 44.22
N LEU A 58 5.25 -8.94 43.07
CA LEU A 58 6.71 -8.98 42.94
C LEU A 58 7.25 -7.55 43.02
N THR A 59 8.15 -7.30 43.96
CA THR A 59 8.74 -5.98 44.24
C THR A 59 9.99 -5.70 43.41
N ARG A 60 10.73 -6.74 43.01
CA ARG A 60 11.95 -6.62 42.21
C ARG A 60 11.64 -6.48 40.73
N LYS A 61 12.45 -5.67 40.05
CA LYS A 61 12.42 -5.53 38.58
C LYS A 61 13.23 -6.66 37.94
N ILE A 62 12.56 -7.77 37.68
CA ILE A 62 13.10 -8.88 36.88
C ILE A 62 13.33 -8.38 35.45
N LYS A 63 14.60 -8.29 35.04
CA LYS A 63 15.00 -7.81 33.71
C LYS A 63 15.09 -8.99 32.72
N VAL A 64 14.83 -8.70 31.45
CA VAL A 64 15.05 -9.62 30.33
C VAL A 64 15.95 -8.88 29.34
N SER A 65 17.04 -9.52 28.94
CA SER A 65 18.00 -9.02 27.98
C SER A 65 17.33 -8.76 26.63
N HIS A 66 17.65 -7.61 26.01
CA HIS A 66 17.08 -7.19 24.73
C HIS A 66 15.54 -7.34 24.65
N SER A 67 14.82 -6.92 25.70
CA SER A 67 13.37 -7.15 25.85
C SER A 67 12.48 -6.67 24.69
N THR A 68 12.97 -5.73 23.87
CA THR A 68 12.27 -5.18 22.69
C THR A 68 12.68 -5.86 21.38
N ALA A 69 13.71 -6.72 21.39
CA ALA A 69 14.19 -7.40 20.19
C ALA A 69 13.18 -8.45 19.71
N THR A 70 13.06 -8.55 18.39
CA THR A 70 12.14 -9.45 17.70
C THR A 70 12.89 -10.34 16.71
N PRO A 71 13.82 -11.20 17.20
CA PRO A 71 14.79 -11.91 16.36
C PRO A 71 14.13 -12.82 15.30
N THR A 72 12.91 -13.29 15.55
CA THR A 72 12.16 -14.13 14.60
C THR A 72 11.62 -13.38 13.37
N ILE A 73 11.61 -12.04 13.40
CA ILE A 73 11.05 -11.20 12.31
C ILE A 73 12.02 -10.09 11.87
N GLU A 74 13.17 -9.94 12.51
CA GLU A 74 14.14 -8.86 12.23
C GLU A 74 14.55 -8.77 10.76
N ASN A 75 14.71 -9.92 10.09
CA ASN A 75 15.03 -10.00 8.67
C ASN A 75 13.82 -10.34 7.77
N GLU A 76 12.59 -10.30 8.31
CA GLU A 76 11.38 -10.67 7.56
C GLU A 76 11.01 -9.55 6.58
N LYS A 77 11.17 -9.81 5.28
CA LYS A 77 10.73 -8.90 4.21
C LYS A 77 9.28 -9.19 3.82
N VAL A 78 8.51 -8.14 3.55
CA VAL A 78 7.20 -8.27 2.91
C VAL A 78 7.36 -8.81 1.48
N PRO A 79 6.39 -9.54 0.93
CA PRO A 79 6.42 -9.96 -0.47
C PRO A 79 6.41 -8.75 -1.41
N SER A 80 7.06 -8.86 -2.57
CA SER A 80 6.84 -7.93 -3.69
C SER A 80 5.45 -8.13 -4.32
N GLN A 81 4.98 -7.16 -5.13
CA GLN A 81 3.78 -7.32 -5.96
C GLN A 81 3.84 -8.58 -6.83
N GLU A 82 5.01 -8.86 -7.41
CA GLU A 82 5.25 -10.04 -8.24
C GLU A 82 5.14 -11.36 -7.45
N GLU A 83 5.71 -11.39 -6.25
CA GLU A 83 5.56 -12.53 -5.34
C GLU A 83 4.10 -12.71 -4.92
N LEU A 84 3.39 -11.63 -4.59
CA LEU A 84 1.98 -11.66 -4.25
C LEU A 84 1.14 -12.18 -5.42
N ALA A 85 1.43 -11.74 -6.65
CA ALA A 85 0.78 -12.21 -7.87
C ALA A 85 0.93 -13.73 -8.03
N ARG A 86 2.14 -14.26 -7.82
CA ARG A 86 2.39 -15.71 -7.85
C ARG A 86 1.61 -16.45 -6.76
N ILE A 87 1.54 -15.91 -5.54
CA ILE A 87 0.76 -16.49 -4.43
C ILE A 87 -0.72 -16.58 -4.80
N LEU A 88 -1.29 -15.50 -5.34
CA LEU A 88 -2.69 -15.42 -5.75
C LEU A 88 -3.00 -16.42 -6.87
N ARG A 89 -2.15 -16.51 -7.90
CA ARG A 89 -2.28 -17.50 -8.99
C ARG A 89 -2.19 -18.95 -8.50
N ALA A 90 -1.28 -19.25 -7.56
CA ALA A 90 -1.11 -20.59 -6.99
C ALA A 90 -2.21 -21.00 -5.99
N SER A 91 -3.09 -20.07 -5.61
CA SER A 91 -4.16 -20.29 -4.63
C SER A 91 -5.46 -20.78 -5.27
N THR A 92 -6.17 -21.66 -4.57
CA THR A 92 -7.58 -21.97 -4.88
C THR A 92 -8.46 -20.72 -4.71
N PRO A 93 -9.64 -20.62 -5.34
CA PRO A 93 -10.46 -19.40 -5.28
C PRO A 93 -10.74 -18.93 -3.84
N ARG A 94 -11.08 -19.85 -2.94
CA ARG A 94 -11.25 -19.57 -1.50
C ARG A 94 -10.01 -18.93 -0.86
N ILE A 95 -8.84 -19.53 -1.08
CA ILE A 95 -7.59 -19.07 -0.46
C ILE A 95 -7.07 -17.80 -1.13
N ARG A 96 -7.36 -17.62 -2.42
CA ARG A 96 -7.10 -16.40 -3.16
C ARG A 96 -7.93 -15.24 -2.60
N ALA A 97 -9.23 -15.44 -2.38
CA ALA A 97 -10.10 -14.45 -1.74
C ALA A 97 -9.64 -14.12 -0.31
N ALA A 98 -9.29 -15.12 0.51
CA ALA A 98 -8.74 -14.90 1.85
C ALA A 98 -7.41 -14.12 1.82
N THR A 99 -6.53 -14.43 0.87
CA THR A 99 -5.26 -13.73 0.67
C THR A 99 -5.49 -12.28 0.26
N ALA A 100 -6.41 -12.02 -0.67
CA ALA A 100 -6.77 -10.68 -1.12
C ALA A 100 -7.37 -9.83 0.01
N LEU A 101 -8.26 -10.41 0.83
CA LEU A 101 -8.80 -9.72 2.01
C LEU A 101 -7.70 -9.29 3.00
N ILE A 102 -6.65 -10.10 3.18
CA ILE A 102 -5.53 -9.75 4.07
C ILE A 102 -4.60 -8.72 3.40
N ALA A 103 -4.21 -8.98 2.15
CA ALA A 103 -3.15 -8.24 1.46
C ALA A 103 -3.61 -6.92 0.82
N PHE A 104 -4.90 -6.79 0.51
CA PHE A 104 -5.45 -5.57 -0.07
C PHE A 104 -6.25 -4.78 0.96
N ALA A 105 -7.08 -5.43 1.78
CA ALA A 105 -7.94 -4.74 2.74
C ALA A 105 -7.32 -4.54 4.13
N ASP A 106 -6.03 -4.85 4.30
CA ASP A 106 -5.33 -4.82 5.60
C ASP A 106 -6.13 -5.50 6.72
N LEU A 107 -6.66 -6.69 6.46
CA LEU A 107 -7.39 -7.46 7.46
C LEU A 107 -6.45 -8.38 8.24
N ARG A 108 -6.71 -8.53 9.55
CA ARG A 108 -6.02 -9.55 10.35
C ARG A 108 -6.57 -10.91 9.91
N PRO A 109 -5.75 -11.98 9.83
CA PRO A 109 -6.29 -13.32 9.54
C PRO A 109 -7.44 -13.75 10.46
N GLN A 110 -7.43 -13.28 11.71
CA GLN A 110 -8.48 -13.53 12.71
C GLN A 110 -9.84 -12.93 12.35
N THR A 111 -9.91 -11.89 11.50
CA THR A 111 -11.20 -11.33 11.09
C THR A 111 -11.93 -12.27 10.15
N LEU A 112 -11.20 -13.05 9.35
CA LEU A 112 -11.78 -14.04 8.42
C LEU A 112 -12.43 -15.21 9.17
N GLY A 113 -11.83 -15.60 10.29
CA GLY A 113 -12.34 -16.58 11.23
C GLY A 113 -11.42 -16.62 12.45
N ASN A 114 -12.00 -16.50 13.63
CA ASN A 114 -11.26 -16.31 14.87
C ASN A 114 -10.61 -17.61 15.38
N HIS A 115 -9.99 -17.54 16.57
CA HIS A 115 -9.14 -18.62 17.06
C HIS A 115 -9.91 -19.88 17.49
N ASP A 116 -11.17 -19.75 17.91
CA ASP A 116 -12.03 -20.86 18.37
C ASP A 116 -13.14 -21.22 17.37
N GLY A 117 -13.26 -20.47 16.27
CA GLY A 117 -14.23 -20.68 15.20
C GLY A 117 -15.64 -20.22 15.54
N SER A 118 -15.81 -19.45 16.61
CA SER A 118 -17.10 -18.91 17.04
C SER A 118 -17.58 -17.74 16.18
N ASP A 119 -16.68 -16.98 15.55
CA ASP A 119 -17.02 -15.84 14.73
C ASP A 119 -16.00 -15.58 13.60
N GLY A 120 -16.43 -14.84 12.59
CA GLY A 120 -15.64 -14.41 11.44
C GLY A 120 -16.45 -13.46 10.55
N LEU A 121 -15.82 -12.90 9.51
CA LEU A 121 -16.53 -12.07 8.54
C LEU A 121 -17.66 -12.86 7.88
N ARG A 122 -18.80 -12.19 7.70
CA ARG A 122 -20.02 -12.73 7.10
C ARG A 122 -20.33 -12.02 5.80
N ILE A 123 -21.24 -12.58 5.01
CA ILE A 123 -21.73 -11.93 3.78
C ILE A 123 -22.28 -10.53 4.06
N ARG A 124 -23.06 -10.34 5.14
CA ARG A 124 -23.61 -9.03 5.55
C ARG A 124 -22.56 -7.97 5.89
N ASP A 125 -21.30 -8.38 6.15
CA ASP A 125 -20.23 -7.45 6.50
C ASP A 125 -19.68 -6.70 5.26
N LEU A 126 -20.19 -7.01 4.06
CA LEU A 126 -19.97 -6.26 2.82
C LEU A 126 -21.30 -5.60 2.35
N PRO A 127 -21.65 -4.41 2.89
CA PRO A 127 -22.99 -3.82 2.67
C PRO A 127 -23.26 -3.40 1.22
N GLU A 128 -22.22 -3.26 0.40
CA GLU A 128 -22.29 -2.83 -1.00
C GLU A 128 -22.25 -4.00 -1.99
N MET A 129 -22.26 -5.24 -1.47
CA MET A 129 -22.25 -6.45 -2.28
C MET A 129 -23.69 -6.95 -2.49
N LYS A 130 -24.05 -7.20 -3.74
CA LYS A 130 -25.34 -7.76 -4.14
C LYS A 130 -25.16 -9.15 -4.73
N MET A 131 -26.17 -9.98 -4.54
CA MET A 131 -26.23 -11.34 -5.07
C MET A 131 -27.57 -11.53 -5.75
N GLU A 132 -27.58 -11.55 -7.07
CA GLU A 132 -28.78 -11.63 -7.89
C GLU A 132 -28.54 -12.64 -9.02
N ASN A 133 -29.49 -13.56 -9.26
CA ASN A 133 -29.42 -14.57 -10.32
C ASN A 133 -28.10 -15.38 -10.33
N GLY A 134 -27.56 -15.68 -9.15
CA GLY A 134 -26.31 -16.41 -8.98
C GLY A 134 -25.04 -15.64 -9.34
N GLN A 135 -25.15 -14.34 -9.62
CA GLN A 135 -24.03 -13.44 -9.84
C GLN A 135 -23.78 -12.55 -8.64
N VAL A 136 -22.51 -12.27 -8.37
CA VAL A 136 -22.09 -11.34 -7.32
C VAL A 136 -21.62 -10.04 -7.95
N THR A 137 -22.21 -8.93 -7.52
CA THR A 137 -21.87 -7.57 -7.97
C THR A 137 -21.55 -6.68 -6.77
N PHE A 138 -20.79 -5.62 -7.00
CA PHE A 138 -20.45 -4.62 -5.99
C PHE A 138 -20.89 -3.25 -6.50
N GLU A 139 -21.77 -2.58 -5.76
CA GLU A 139 -22.30 -1.26 -6.14
C GLU A 139 -21.20 -0.20 -6.19
N LYS A 140 -20.21 -0.30 -5.29
CA LYS A 140 -19.05 0.58 -5.23
C LYS A 140 -17.75 -0.23 -5.20
N LYS A 141 -16.75 0.28 -5.91
CA LYS A 141 -15.37 -0.23 -5.90
C LYS A 141 -14.38 0.91 -5.64
N PRO A 142 -13.36 0.75 -4.79
CA PRO A 142 -13.14 -0.30 -3.78
C PRO A 142 -14.39 -0.52 -2.91
N THR A 143 -14.72 -1.76 -2.52
CA THR A 143 -15.95 -2.06 -1.76
C THR A 143 -15.70 -2.03 -0.25
N MET A 144 -16.67 -1.56 0.53
CA MET A 144 -16.55 -1.49 1.99
C MET A 144 -16.58 -2.89 2.63
N VAL A 145 -15.67 -3.12 3.58
CA VAL A 145 -15.68 -4.29 4.47
C VAL A 145 -15.78 -3.81 5.91
N VAL A 146 -16.87 -4.15 6.58
CA VAL A 146 -17.15 -3.74 7.96
C VAL A 146 -16.59 -4.78 8.94
N VAL A 147 -15.72 -4.35 9.84
CA VAL A 147 -15.16 -5.22 10.88
C VAL A 147 -15.87 -4.96 12.20
N ARG A 148 -16.62 -5.97 12.65
CA ARG A 148 -17.41 -5.93 13.90
C ARG A 148 -16.49 -5.87 15.14
N PRO A 149 -16.94 -5.28 16.28
CA PRO A 149 -16.13 -5.15 17.50
C PRO A 149 -15.50 -6.46 18.00
N ASN A 150 -16.24 -7.59 17.89
CA ASN A 150 -15.76 -8.91 18.31
C ASN A 150 -14.59 -9.44 17.46
N LEU A 151 -14.45 -8.96 16.22
CA LEU A 151 -13.36 -9.30 15.30
C LEU A 151 -12.20 -8.30 15.37
N SER A 152 -12.42 -7.13 15.99
CA SER A 152 -11.42 -6.09 16.13
C SER A 152 -10.53 -6.32 17.35
N LYS A 153 -9.21 -6.31 17.15
CA LYS A 153 -8.24 -6.36 18.26
C LYS A 153 -8.43 -5.19 19.24
N ALA A 154 -8.84 -4.04 18.73
CA ALA A 154 -9.08 -2.84 19.52
C ALA A 154 -10.50 -2.77 20.11
N LYS A 155 -11.32 -3.82 19.92
CA LYS A 155 -12.69 -3.97 20.44
C LYS A 155 -13.66 -2.85 20.04
N HIS A 156 -13.45 -2.22 18.89
CA HIS A 156 -14.37 -1.24 18.30
C HIS A 156 -14.66 -1.61 16.85
N LYS A 157 -15.81 -1.14 16.35
CA LYS A 157 -16.21 -1.30 14.95
C LYS A 157 -15.39 -0.33 14.09
N TYR A 158 -14.89 -0.81 12.96
CA TYR A 158 -14.30 0.03 11.91
C TYR A 158 -14.66 -0.54 10.54
N PHE A 159 -14.31 0.15 9.47
CA PHE A 159 -14.37 -0.41 8.13
C PHE A 159 -13.05 -0.17 7.39
N THR A 160 -12.81 -1.03 6.42
CA THR A 160 -11.73 -0.91 5.44
C THR A 160 -12.34 -1.08 4.05
N PHE A 161 -11.51 -1.06 3.02
CA PHE A 161 -11.94 -1.29 1.64
C PHE A 161 -11.21 -2.50 1.05
N LEU A 162 -11.93 -3.28 0.25
CA LEU A 162 -11.34 -4.30 -0.61
C LEU A 162 -11.18 -3.72 -2.01
N SER A 163 -9.97 -3.81 -2.55
CA SER A 163 -9.62 -3.29 -3.87
C SER A 163 -10.45 -3.93 -4.98
N ALA A 164 -10.53 -3.27 -6.15
CA ALA A 164 -11.23 -3.77 -7.32
C ALA A 164 -10.73 -5.17 -7.76
N GLU A 165 -9.41 -5.40 -7.69
CA GLU A 165 -8.79 -6.72 -7.91
C GLU A 165 -9.27 -7.74 -6.86
N GLY A 166 -9.28 -7.35 -5.58
CA GLY A 166 -9.79 -8.19 -4.50
C GLY A 166 -11.28 -8.52 -4.66
N CYS A 167 -12.09 -7.58 -5.12
CA CYS A 167 -13.50 -7.79 -5.44
C CYS A 167 -13.68 -8.86 -6.52
N THR A 168 -12.81 -8.88 -7.54
CA THR A 168 -12.84 -9.91 -8.58
C THR A 168 -12.61 -11.30 -7.99
N TYR A 169 -11.58 -11.47 -7.16
CA TYR A 169 -11.31 -12.76 -6.52
C TYR A 169 -12.40 -13.20 -5.55
N LEU A 170 -12.98 -12.25 -4.80
CA LEU A 170 -14.08 -12.55 -3.90
C LEU A 170 -15.34 -12.96 -4.69
N LYS A 171 -15.67 -12.24 -5.77
CA LYS A 171 -16.75 -12.59 -6.69
C LYS A 171 -16.60 -14.01 -7.22
N GLU A 172 -15.47 -14.34 -7.83
CA GLU A 172 -15.19 -15.66 -8.40
C GLU A 172 -15.43 -16.78 -7.39
N TYR A 173 -14.95 -16.59 -6.16
CA TYR A 173 -15.11 -17.55 -5.07
C TYR A 173 -16.56 -17.68 -4.59
N LEU A 174 -17.29 -16.58 -4.42
CA LEU A 174 -18.68 -16.64 -3.98
C LEU A 174 -19.59 -17.23 -5.05
N GLU A 175 -19.36 -16.92 -6.32
CA GLU A 175 -20.10 -17.52 -7.43
C GLU A 175 -19.78 -19.01 -7.59
N GLU A 176 -18.55 -19.45 -7.30
CA GLU A 176 -18.22 -20.88 -7.22
C GLU A 176 -19.05 -21.60 -6.15
N ARG A 177 -19.22 -20.99 -4.97
CA ARG A 177 -20.07 -21.56 -3.91
C ARG A 177 -21.52 -21.68 -4.36
N ILE A 178 -22.05 -20.64 -5.01
CA ILE A 178 -23.42 -20.65 -5.53
C ILE A 178 -23.58 -21.73 -6.60
N ARG A 179 -22.64 -21.85 -7.55
CA ARG A 179 -22.64 -22.92 -8.57
C ARG A 179 -22.60 -24.31 -7.97
N ASN A 180 -21.94 -24.48 -6.83
CA ASN A 180 -21.90 -25.74 -6.07
C ASN A 180 -23.17 -25.98 -5.24
N GLY A 181 -24.23 -25.18 -5.42
CA GLY A 181 -25.53 -25.34 -4.76
C GLY A 181 -25.63 -24.72 -3.37
N GLU A 182 -24.65 -23.90 -2.97
CA GLU A 182 -24.69 -23.25 -1.66
C GLU A 182 -25.64 -22.04 -1.66
N GLU A 183 -26.65 -22.05 -0.79
CA GLU A 183 -27.49 -20.88 -0.52
C GLU A 183 -26.77 -19.88 0.40
N LEU A 184 -26.28 -18.77 -0.16
CA LEU A 184 -25.57 -17.73 0.59
C LEU A 184 -26.52 -16.77 1.30
N LYS A 185 -26.65 -16.94 2.62
CA LYS A 185 -27.41 -16.05 3.51
C LYS A 185 -26.54 -14.91 4.07
N PRO A 186 -27.11 -13.79 4.55
CA PRO A 186 -26.37 -12.71 5.19
C PRO A 186 -25.46 -13.16 6.34
N GLU A 187 -25.85 -14.21 7.07
CA GLU A 187 -25.09 -14.78 8.19
C GLU A 187 -24.01 -15.79 7.78
N SER A 188 -23.97 -16.17 6.51
CA SER A 188 -23.02 -17.17 6.02
C SER A 188 -21.58 -16.68 6.20
N PRO A 189 -20.64 -17.55 6.58
CA PRO A 189 -19.23 -17.20 6.60
C PRO A 189 -18.77 -16.69 5.23
N LEU A 190 -18.07 -15.56 5.23
CA LEU A 190 -17.51 -15.00 4.01
C LEU A 190 -16.49 -15.97 3.44
N ILE A 191 -15.63 -16.55 4.28
CA ILE A 191 -14.72 -17.65 3.92
C ILE A 191 -15.18 -18.93 4.62
N ALA A 192 -15.80 -19.83 3.86
CA ALA A 192 -16.40 -21.06 4.37
C ALA A 192 -15.41 -22.23 4.50
N HIS A 193 -15.82 -23.23 5.29
CA HIS A 193 -15.19 -24.55 5.32
C HIS A 193 -15.16 -25.19 3.92
N GLU A 194 -14.17 -26.05 3.68
CA GLU A 194 -14.03 -26.72 2.37
C GLU A 194 -15.13 -27.74 2.15
N ARG A 195 -15.39 -28.51 3.21
CA ARG A 195 -16.44 -29.50 3.31
C ARG A 195 -17.29 -29.11 4.50
N LYS A 196 -18.47 -28.55 4.22
CA LYS A 196 -19.35 -28.03 5.26
C LYS A 196 -19.95 -29.14 6.10
N GLU A 197 -20.23 -30.29 5.50
CA GLU A 197 -20.80 -31.45 6.21
C GLU A 197 -19.92 -31.98 7.35
N PHE A 198 -18.61 -31.74 7.30
CA PHE A 198 -17.65 -32.14 8.35
C PHE A 198 -17.22 -30.98 9.26
N ALA A 199 -17.82 -29.80 9.11
CA ALA A 199 -17.46 -28.64 9.91
C ALA A 199 -18.04 -28.75 11.32
N SER A 200 -17.15 -28.84 12.33
CA SER A 200 -17.55 -28.84 13.74
C SER A 200 -17.69 -27.44 14.35
N LYS A 201 -17.41 -26.39 13.56
CA LYS A 201 -17.44 -24.98 13.97
C LYS A 201 -18.14 -24.15 12.89
N PRO A 202 -18.80 -23.04 13.26
CA PRO A 202 -19.42 -22.16 12.27
C PRO A 202 -18.43 -21.49 11.32
N PHE A 203 -17.23 -21.14 11.81
CA PHE A 203 -16.19 -20.48 11.02
C PHE A 203 -14.89 -21.29 11.00
N MET A 204 -14.14 -21.18 9.90
CA MET A 204 -12.80 -21.75 9.84
C MET A 204 -11.87 -21.07 10.84
N LEU A 205 -11.11 -21.88 11.57
CA LEU A 205 -10.13 -21.37 12.52
C LEU A 205 -9.05 -20.56 11.81
N THR A 206 -8.59 -19.46 12.44
CA THR A 206 -7.46 -18.67 11.95
C THR A 206 -6.24 -19.54 11.60
N ARG A 207 -5.96 -20.56 12.42
CA ARG A 207 -4.84 -21.49 12.21
C ARG A 207 -4.99 -22.31 10.92
N LYS A 208 -6.21 -22.69 10.55
CA LYS A 208 -6.49 -23.43 9.30
C LYS A 208 -6.38 -22.51 8.09
N ILE A 209 -6.97 -21.31 8.15
CA ILE A 209 -6.86 -20.30 7.09
C ILE A 209 -5.39 -19.99 6.80
N THR A 210 -4.62 -19.63 7.83
CA THR A 210 -3.18 -19.33 7.69
C THR A 210 -2.36 -20.55 7.26
N HIS A 211 -2.77 -21.76 7.62
CA HIS A 211 -2.13 -22.98 7.13
C HIS A 211 -2.29 -23.14 5.62
N PHE A 212 -3.50 -22.98 5.08
CA PHE A 212 -3.74 -23.09 3.64
C PHE A 212 -3.09 -21.95 2.85
N ILE A 213 -3.12 -20.72 3.37
CA ILE A 213 -2.36 -19.60 2.78
C ILE A 213 -0.88 -19.95 2.70
N ARG A 214 -0.29 -20.49 3.79
CA ARG A 214 1.12 -20.93 3.78
C ARG A 214 1.39 -21.99 2.71
N GLN A 215 0.47 -22.93 2.50
CA GLN A 215 0.64 -23.94 1.44
C GLN A 215 0.67 -23.28 0.05
N SER A 216 -0.24 -22.35 -0.24
CA SER A 216 -0.20 -21.58 -1.50
C SER A 216 1.08 -20.76 -1.64
N MET A 217 1.52 -20.10 -0.57
CA MET A 217 2.77 -19.32 -0.57
C MET A 217 3.98 -20.19 -0.92
N ARG A 218 4.08 -21.38 -0.31
CA ARG A 218 5.15 -22.34 -0.59
C ARG A 218 5.12 -22.86 -2.02
N ARG A 219 3.93 -23.15 -2.55
CA ARG A 219 3.74 -23.54 -3.97
C ARG A 219 4.19 -22.43 -4.93
N ALA A 220 4.05 -21.17 -4.53
CA ALA A 220 4.52 -20.00 -5.27
C ALA A 220 6.01 -19.68 -5.06
N GLY A 221 6.76 -20.52 -4.35
CA GLY A 221 8.18 -20.31 -4.04
C GLY A 221 8.45 -19.30 -2.91
N VAL A 222 7.42 -18.89 -2.16
CA VAL A 222 7.54 -17.88 -1.10
C VAL A 222 7.55 -18.54 0.29
N GLN A 223 8.75 -18.65 0.88
CA GLN A 223 8.96 -19.25 2.21
C GLN A 223 8.84 -18.21 3.35
N LYS A 224 7.71 -17.51 3.41
CA LYS A 224 7.43 -16.47 4.42
C LYS A 224 6.24 -16.87 5.31
N ARG A 225 6.07 -16.20 6.46
CA ARG A 225 4.91 -16.43 7.34
C ARG A 225 3.65 -15.79 6.72
N PRO A 226 2.45 -16.38 6.84
CA PRO A 226 1.23 -15.78 6.27
C PRO A 226 0.93 -14.35 6.73
N TYR A 227 1.37 -13.96 7.94
CA TYR A 227 1.14 -12.61 8.46
C TYR A 227 1.86 -11.51 7.65
N VAL A 228 2.90 -11.86 6.86
CA VAL A 228 3.58 -10.89 5.97
C VAL A 228 2.65 -10.29 4.92
N LEU A 229 1.53 -10.94 4.61
CA LEU A 229 0.52 -10.40 3.68
C LEU A 229 -0.17 -9.18 4.27
N ARG A 230 -0.41 -9.16 5.58
CA ARG A 230 -0.92 -7.97 6.26
C ARG A 230 0.15 -6.88 6.30
N ALA A 231 1.38 -7.27 6.67
CA ALA A 231 2.51 -6.34 6.69
C ALA A 231 2.79 -5.74 5.30
N TYR A 232 2.53 -6.48 4.21
CA TYR A 232 2.55 -5.97 2.86
C TYR A 232 1.55 -4.83 2.68
N ALA A 233 0.28 -5.04 3.04
CA ALA A 233 -0.75 -4.00 2.96
C ALA A 233 -0.35 -2.76 3.76
N GLU A 234 0.08 -2.94 5.02
CA GLU A 234 0.56 -1.87 5.90
C GLU A 234 1.74 -1.11 5.26
N THR A 235 2.72 -1.82 4.68
CA THR A 235 3.88 -1.21 4.00
C THR A 235 3.46 -0.39 2.78
N GLN A 236 2.57 -0.92 1.94
CA GLN A 236 2.10 -0.20 0.75
C GLN A 236 1.27 1.02 1.12
N LEU A 237 0.46 0.94 2.18
CA LEU A 237 -0.32 2.07 2.68
C LEU A 237 0.58 3.16 3.31
N ILE A 238 1.64 2.79 4.03
CA ILE A 238 2.66 3.75 4.53
C ILE A 238 3.37 4.44 3.36
N ILE A 239 3.71 3.69 2.29
CA ILE A 239 4.27 4.29 1.08
C ILE A 239 3.25 5.25 0.45
N ALA A 240 1.96 4.88 0.41
CA ALA A 240 0.90 5.74 -0.12
C ALA A 240 0.73 7.03 0.70
N GLU A 241 0.81 6.93 2.03
CA GLU A 241 0.83 8.07 2.95
C GLU A 241 2.01 9.01 2.66
N SER A 242 3.23 8.47 2.51
CA SER A 242 4.41 9.28 2.17
C SER A 242 4.29 10.01 0.83
N LYS A 243 3.44 9.50 -0.06
CA LYS A 243 3.12 10.09 -1.38
C LYS A 243 1.88 11.00 -1.34
N GLY A 244 1.32 11.28 -0.16
CA GLY A 244 0.18 12.18 0.00
C GLY A 244 -1.17 11.61 -0.46
N LYS A 245 -1.28 10.30 -0.71
CA LYS A 245 -2.50 9.67 -1.24
C LYS A 245 -3.56 9.37 -0.16
N ILE A 246 -3.12 9.18 1.07
CA ILE A 246 -3.97 8.93 2.23
C ILE A 246 -3.37 9.62 3.44
N SER A 247 -4.21 10.20 4.30
CA SER A 247 -3.78 10.84 5.53
C SER A 247 -3.50 9.82 6.64
N HIS A 248 -2.61 10.15 7.58
CA HIS A 248 -2.34 9.30 8.74
C HIS A 248 -3.59 8.86 9.50
N PRO A 249 -4.57 9.75 9.81
CA PRO A 249 -5.77 9.35 10.54
C PRO A 249 -6.63 8.37 9.75
N TYR A 250 -6.71 8.51 8.42
CA TYR A 250 -7.46 7.59 7.57
C TYR A 250 -6.78 6.22 7.52
N LEU A 251 -5.44 6.18 7.40
CA LEU A 251 -4.65 4.96 7.45
C LEU A 251 -4.84 4.22 8.78
N GLN A 252 -4.71 4.91 9.91
CA GLN A 252 -4.93 4.32 11.24
C GLN A 252 -6.35 3.75 11.38
N PHE A 253 -7.35 4.47 10.86
CA PHE A 253 -8.74 4.01 10.90
C PHE A 253 -8.97 2.74 10.08
N ILE A 254 -8.56 2.70 8.80
CA ILE A 254 -8.79 1.52 7.95
C ILE A 254 -7.98 0.30 8.41
N ALA A 255 -6.84 0.52 9.09
CA ALA A 255 -6.05 -0.54 9.73
C ALA A 255 -6.69 -1.09 11.02
N GLY A 256 -7.78 -0.47 11.50
CA GLY A 256 -8.47 -0.82 12.74
C GLY A 256 -7.63 -0.51 13.99
N HIS A 257 -6.72 0.45 13.90
CA HIS A 257 -5.95 0.94 15.03
C HIS A 257 -6.82 1.86 15.88
N LYS A 258 -6.48 2.02 17.18
CA LYS A 258 -7.24 2.93 18.05
C LYS A 258 -7.17 4.39 17.59
N GLY A 259 -6.12 4.73 16.82
CA GLY A 259 -5.77 6.11 16.51
C GLY A 259 -5.38 6.89 17.76
N ASP A 260 -5.25 8.20 17.59
CA ASP A 260 -4.99 9.13 18.67
C ASP A 260 -6.26 9.43 19.48
N ILE A 261 -6.16 10.19 20.56
CA ILE A 261 -7.29 10.55 21.42
C ILE A 261 -8.43 11.17 20.61
N GLU A 262 -8.12 11.98 19.59
CA GLU A 262 -9.11 12.60 18.70
C GLU A 262 -9.87 11.60 17.82
N SER A 263 -9.26 10.46 17.49
CA SER A 263 -9.92 9.40 16.71
C SER A 263 -11.12 8.82 17.46
N ARG A 264 -11.15 8.87 18.80
CA ARG A 264 -12.35 8.50 19.59
C ARG A 264 -13.56 9.41 19.31
N TYR A 265 -13.33 10.67 18.95
CA TYR A 265 -14.37 11.68 18.78
C TYR A 265 -14.69 12.00 17.31
N SER A 266 -13.87 11.49 16.38
CA SER A 266 -14.05 11.60 14.92
C SER A 266 -14.33 10.23 14.27
N THR A 267 -13.29 9.52 13.86
CA THR A 267 -13.39 8.31 13.02
C THR A 267 -13.94 7.07 13.73
N ASN A 268 -13.84 6.98 15.07
CA ASN A 268 -14.38 5.85 15.85
C ASN A 268 -15.84 6.04 16.28
N LYS A 269 -16.54 7.08 15.81
CA LYS A 269 -18.00 7.17 15.97
C LYS A 269 -18.65 6.03 15.19
N GLY A 270 -19.69 5.40 15.77
CA GLY A 270 -20.30 4.17 15.22
C GLY A 270 -20.85 4.29 13.79
N VAL A 271 -21.05 5.52 13.29
CA VAL A 271 -21.41 5.87 11.92
C VAL A 271 -20.63 7.13 11.53
N LEU A 272 -19.89 7.07 10.42
CA LEU A 272 -19.25 8.25 9.82
C LEU A 272 -20.19 8.91 8.81
N PRO A 273 -20.09 10.24 8.60
CA PRO A 273 -20.83 10.91 7.54
C PRO A 273 -20.55 10.27 6.18
N PRO A 274 -21.56 10.08 5.31
CA PRO A 274 -21.36 9.46 3.99
C PRO A 274 -20.27 10.13 3.15
N GLU A 275 -20.16 11.46 3.19
CA GLU A 275 -19.10 12.20 2.49
C GLU A 275 -17.70 11.83 2.98
N MET A 276 -17.54 11.64 4.30
CA MET A 276 -16.26 11.21 4.88
C MET A 276 -15.91 9.79 4.44
N ILE A 277 -16.89 8.89 4.40
CA ILE A 277 -16.70 7.52 3.92
C ILE A 277 -16.22 7.53 2.46
N GLU A 278 -16.85 8.32 1.61
CA GLU A 278 -16.45 8.44 0.19
C GLU A 278 -15.11 9.16 0.01
N GLY A 279 -14.77 10.11 0.89
CA GLY A 279 -13.43 10.70 0.97
C GLY A 279 -12.35 9.65 1.27
N ILE A 280 -12.55 8.82 2.30
CA ILE A 280 -11.63 7.73 2.63
C ILE A 280 -11.57 6.72 1.47
N ARG A 281 -12.71 6.38 0.85
CA ARG A 281 -12.73 5.47 -0.32
C ARG A 281 -11.92 6.03 -1.49
N LYS A 282 -12.03 7.33 -1.77
CA LYS A 282 -11.24 7.99 -2.82
C LYS A 282 -9.75 7.87 -2.53
N CYS A 283 -9.30 8.20 -1.32
CA CYS A 283 -7.91 8.04 -0.89
C CYS A 283 -7.44 6.58 -1.03
N TYR A 284 -8.24 5.62 -0.58
CA TYR A 284 -7.90 4.20 -0.73
C TYR A 284 -7.82 3.77 -2.21
N ARG A 285 -8.70 4.26 -3.08
CA ARG A 285 -8.64 4.00 -4.53
C ARG A 285 -7.32 4.48 -5.12
N GLU A 286 -6.81 5.63 -4.70
CA GLU A 286 -5.50 6.13 -5.13
C GLU A 286 -4.33 5.26 -4.64
N CYS A 287 -4.53 4.46 -3.58
CA CYS A 287 -3.57 3.49 -3.06
C CYS A 287 -3.56 2.16 -3.85
N GLU A 288 -4.64 1.82 -4.57
CA GLU A 288 -4.76 0.53 -5.28
C GLU A 288 -3.57 0.19 -6.20
N PRO A 289 -2.96 1.12 -6.96
CA PRO A 289 -1.79 0.81 -7.79
C PRO A 289 -0.56 0.32 -7.00
N LEU A 290 -0.46 0.67 -5.71
CA LEU A 290 0.62 0.19 -4.83
C LEU A 290 0.26 -1.16 -4.18
N LEU A 291 -1.03 -1.47 -4.05
CA LEU A 291 -1.52 -2.70 -3.43
C LEU A 291 -1.67 -3.85 -4.42
N GLY A 292 -2.29 -3.57 -5.58
CA GLY A 292 -2.69 -4.55 -6.57
C GLY A 292 -1.51 -5.25 -7.23
N THR A 293 -1.80 -6.40 -7.84
CA THR A 293 -0.83 -7.21 -8.59
C THR A 293 -1.11 -7.25 -10.07
N VAL A 294 -2.29 -6.77 -10.49
CA VAL A 294 -2.64 -6.61 -11.89
C VAL A 294 -2.11 -5.26 -12.38
N ALA A 295 -1.45 -5.25 -13.54
CA ALA A 295 -1.10 -4.02 -14.22
C ALA A 295 -2.37 -3.20 -14.47
N GLN A 296 -2.38 -1.94 -14.02
CA GLN A 296 -3.51 -1.03 -14.25
C GLN A 296 -3.79 -0.97 -15.76
N PRO A 297 -5.05 -1.11 -16.21
CA PRO A 297 -5.41 -0.88 -17.59
C PRO A 297 -4.94 0.51 -18.04
N LEU A 298 -4.63 0.65 -19.33
CA LEU A 298 -4.10 1.83 -20.00
C LEU A 298 -4.85 3.16 -19.76
N GLU A 299 -5.98 3.20 -19.04
CA GLU A 299 -6.69 4.45 -18.69
C GLU A 299 -5.86 5.41 -17.84
N GLN A 300 -4.92 4.93 -17.02
CA GLN A 300 -3.97 5.82 -16.34
C GLN A 300 -2.93 6.40 -17.32
N THR A 301 -2.70 5.75 -18.48
CA THR A 301 -1.83 6.30 -19.52
C THR A 301 -2.51 7.39 -20.34
N SER A 302 -3.83 7.38 -20.56
CA SER A 302 -4.50 8.45 -21.32
C SER A 302 -4.44 9.77 -20.59
N VAL A 303 -4.71 9.79 -19.27
CA VAL A 303 -4.60 11.01 -18.44
C VAL A 303 -3.15 11.53 -18.41
N ILE A 304 -2.16 10.65 -18.30
CA ILE A 304 -0.74 11.02 -18.35
C ILE A 304 -0.35 11.54 -19.75
N LYS A 305 -0.88 10.93 -20.82
CA LYS A 305 -0.63 11.35 -22.21
C LYS A 305 -1.25 12.71 -22.49
N GLU A 306 -2.48 12.96 -22.03
CA GLU A 306 -3.15 14.25 -22.14
C GLU A 306 -2.41 15.34 -21.35
N ALA A 307 -1.99 15.05 -20.13
CA ALA A 307 -1.17 15.96 -19.33
C ALA A 307 0.18 16.29 -19.99
N LYS A 308 0.84 15.29 -20.61
CA LYS A 308 2.07 15.50 -21.40
C LYS A 308 1.84 16.38 -22.63
N ILE A 309 0.74 16.15 -23.36
CA ILE A 309 0.37 16.96 -24.53
C ILE A 309 0.17 18.42 -24.11
N GLU A 310 -0.54 18.66 -23.01
CA GLU A 310 -0.81 20.02 -22.53
C GLU A 310 0.46 20.72 -22.03
N ALA A 311 1.34 19.99 -21.34
CA ALA A 311 2.65 20.51 -20.94
C ALA A 311 3.52 20.89 -22.16
N LEU A 312 3.56 20.07 -23.21
CA LEU A 312 4.30 20.36 -24.44
C LEU A 312 3.76 21.61 -25.15
N LYS A 313 2.44 21.75 -25.26
CA LYS A 313 1.80 22.97 -25.79
C LYS A 313 2.17 24.21 -24.99
N SER A 314 2.09 24.13 -23.66
CA SER A 314 2.44 25.23 -22.77
C SER A 314 3.90 25.64 -22.92
N ILE A 315 4.82 24.67 -22.96
CA ILE A 315 6.26 24.89 -23.18
C ILE A 315 6.52 25.56 -24.53
N ALA A 316 5.94 25.04 -25.61
CA ALA A 316 6.15 25.60 -26.95
C ALA A 316 5.59 27.01 -27.09
N LYS A 317 4.42 27.28 -26.50
CA LYS A 317 3.81 28.61 -26.51
C LYS A 317 4.58 29.61 -25.65
N SER A 318 5.01 29.21 -24.46
CA SER A 318 5.67 30.13 -23.50
C SER A 318 7.15 30.38 -23.79
N LEU A 319 7.88 29.36 -24.26
CA LEU A 319 9.33 29.47 -24.46
C LEU A 319 9.73 29.65 -25.93
N LEU A 320 8.88 29.22 -26.88
CA LEU A 320 9.24 29.16 -28.30
C LEU A 320 8.30 29.99 -29.20
N ASP A 321 7.28 30.62 -28.62
CA ASP A 321 6.19 31.33 -29.32
C ASP A 321 5.58 30.51 -30.48
N MET A 322 5.47 29.19 -30.30
CA MET A 322 4.93 28.26 -31.29
C MET A 322 3.59 27.69 -30.82
N ASP A 323 2.56 27.73 -31.68
CA ASP A 323 1.29 27.06 -31.42
C ASP A 323 1.27 25.64 -31.99
N LEU A 324 1.53 24.67 -31.12
CA LEU A 324 1.49 23.25 -31.47
C LEU A 324 0.07 22.74 -31.81
N THR A 325 -0.98 23.50 -31.50
CA THR A 325 -2.35 23.16 -31.87
C THR A 325 -2.53 23.23 -33.39
N GLU A 326 -1.96 24.25 -34.03
CA GLU A 326 -2.00 24.41 -35.49
C GLU A 326 -1.16 23.33 -36.19
N VAL A 327 0.00 22.99 -35.62
CA VAL A 327 0.86 21.90 -36.11
C VAL A 327 0.10 20.56 -36.12
N LYS A 328 -0.67 20.28 -35.06
CA LYS A 328 -1.51 19.08 -34.99
C LYS A 328 -2.59 19.09 -36.08
N VAL A 329 -3.32 20.18 -36.23
CA VAL A 329 -4.40 20.30 -37.23
C VAL A 329 -3.86 20.11 -38.65
N ALA A 330 -2.73 20.72 -38.99
CA ALA A 330 -2.09 20.56 -40.29
C ALA A 330 -1.64 19.12 -40.57
N ALA A 331 -1.15 18.40 -39.55
CA ALA A 331 -0.76 17.01 -39.67
C ALA A 331 -1.97 16.07 -39.85
N GLU A 332 -3.06 16.31 -39.11
CA GLU A 332 -4.32 15.54 -39.24
C GLU A 332 -4.97 15.74 -40.62
N GLN A 333 -4.94 16.96 -41.15
CA GLN A 333 -5.42 17.26 -42.50
C GLN A 333 -4.60 16.55 -43.58
N LYS A 334 -3.27 16.52 -43.45
CA LYS A 334 -2.39 15.81 -44.40
C LYS A 334 -2.60 14.30 -44.39
N LEU A 335 -2.85 13.73 -43.21
CA LEU A 335 -3.05 12.29 -43.04
C LEU A 335 -4.51 11.85 -43.26
N ASN A 336 -5.42 12.80 -43.47
CA ASN A 336 -6.87 12.61 -43.58
C ASN A 336 -7.46 11.70 -42.48
N ARG A 337 -6.91 11.78 -41.27
CA ARG A 337 -7.37 11.08 -40.07
C ARG A 337 -6.92 11.81 -38.81
N LYS A 338 -7.61 11.56 -37.70
CA LYS A 338 -7.19 12.07 -36.38
C LYS A 338 -5.94 11.33 -35.90
N LEU A 339 -5.04 12.05 -35.25
CA LEU A 339 -3.84 11.49 -34.63
C LEU A 339 -4.20 10.86 -33.30
N THR A 340 -3.58 9.72 -32.99
CA THR A 340 -3.62 9.16 -31.65
C THR A 340 -2.81 10.03 -30.67
N PRO A 341 -3.04 9.91 -29.35
CA PRO A 341 -2.26 10.66 -28.36
C PRO A 341 -0.75 10.42 -28.43
N GLU A 342 -0.32 9.20 -28.76
CA GLU A 342 1.09 8.83 -28.89
C GLU A 342 1.74 9.47 -30.13
N GLU A 343 1.03 9.46 -31.27
CA GLU A 343 1.47 10.13 -32.49
C GLU A 343 1.52 11.65 -32.30
N THR A 344 0.59 12.21 -31.53
CA THR A 344 0.56 13.66 -31.20
C THR A 344 1.78 14.06 -30.35
N ILE A 345 2.13 13.27 -29.33
CA ILE A 345 3.32 13.52 -28.49
C ILE A 345 4.58 13.46 -29.35
N THR A 346 4.70 12.44 -30.20
CA THR A 346 5.87 12.26 -31.08
C THR A 346 6.02 13.41 -32.08
N LEU A 347 4.91 13.90 -32.65
CA LEU A 347 4.89 15.07 -33.53
C LEU A 347 5.40 16.32 -32.81
N PHE A 348 4.91 16.57 -31.60
CA PHE A 348 5.27 17.76 -30.81
C PHE A 348 6.73 17.73 -30.36
N GLU A 349 7.22 16.59 -29.89
CA GLU A 349 8.62 16.42 -29.52
C GLU A 349 9.55 16.65 -30.72
N ASN A 350 9.18 16.15 -31.91
CA ASN A 350 9.96 16.35 -33.14
C ASN A 350 9.98 17.81 -33.60
N GLU A 351 8.86 18.55 -33.51
CA GLU A 351 8.87 19.98 -33.88
C GLU A 351 9.65 20.84 -32.89
N ILE A 352 9.52 20.57 -31.58
CA ILE A 352 10.37 21.23 -30.58
C ILE A 352 11.85 20.91 -30.82
N LYS A 353 12.17 19.67 -31.22
CA LYS A 353 13.55 19.26 -31.53
C LYS A 353 14.10 19.98 -32.78
N LYS A 354 13.32 20.05 -33.87
CA LYS A 354 13.71 20.80 -35.08
C LYS A 354 13.95 22.28 -34.79
N TRP A 355 13.17 22.87 -33.88
CA TRP A 355 13.40 24.23 -33.43
C TRP A 355 14.70 24.37 -32.64
N ARG A 356 15.01 23.44 -31.72
CA ARG A 356 16.28 23.42 -30.98
C ARG A 356 17.51 23.24 -31.89
N GLU A 357 17.33 22.62 -33.06
CA GLU A 357 18.38 22.43 -34.06
C GLU A 357 18.57 23.67 -34.98
N LYS A 358 17.69 24.69 -34.93
CA LYS A 358 17.94 25.99 -35.57
C LYS A 358 18.93 26.80 -34.72
N LYS A 359 20.16 26.99 -35.26
CA LYS A 359 21.33 27.66 -34.68
C LYS A 359 21.00 28.81 -33.71
N ASP A 360 21.30 28.59 -32.43
CA ASP A 360 21.50 29.66 -31.45
C ASP A 360 22.70 30.53 -31.90
N PRO A 361 22.59 31.88 -31.96
CA PRO A 361 23.68 32.75 -32.42
C PRO A 361 24.86 32.87 -31.44
N GLN A 362 25.01 31.95 -30.49
CA GLN A 362 26.07 31.91 -29.49
C GLN A 362 26.93 30.65 -29.67
N ARG A 363 28.25 30.83 -29.64
CA ARG A 363 29.23 29.73 -29.73
C ARG A 363 30.29 29.89 -28.65
N ILE A 364 30.72 28.76 -28.10
CA ILE A 364 31.87 28.69 -27.20
C ILE A 364 33.06 28.22 -28.04
N VAL A 365 34.12 29.01 -28.07
CA VAL A 365 35.32 28.81 -28.90
C VAL A 365 36.56 28.82 -28.01
N ASP A 366 37.66 28.26 -28.50
CA ASP A 366 38.98 28.38 -27.87
C ASP A 366 39.68 29.68 -28.32
N GLU A 367 40.73 30.11 -27.62
CA GLU A 367 41.40 31.41 -27.87
C GLU A 367 41.98 31.51 -29.29
N GLU A 368 42.53 30.41 -29.82
CA GLU A 368 43.08 30.34 -31.19
C GLU A 368 42.01 30.54 -32.28
N GLU A 369 40.75 30.20 -31.97
CA GLU A 369 39.64 30.34 -32.91
C GLU A 369 38.99 31.73 -32.84
N LEU A 370 39.24 32.49 -31.76
CA LEU A 370 38.57 33.77 -31.50
C LEU A 370 38.83 34.80 -32.60
N GLU A 371 40.08 34.95 -33.06
CA GLU A 371 40.43 35.93 -34.10
C GLU A 371 39.64 35.69 -35.40
N THR A 372 39.43 34.42 -35.75
CA THR A 372 38.66 34.05 -36.94
C THR A 372 37.21 34.49 -36.80
N TYR A 373 36.57 34.17 -35.67
CA TYR A 373 35.17 34.55 -35.44
C TYR A 373 34.96 36.05 -35.32
N LEU A 374 35.90 36.79 -34.71
CA LEU A 374 35.85 38.25 -34.68
C LEU A 374 35.95 38.85 -36.11
N SER A 375 36.81 38.29 -36.96
CA SER A 375 36.93 38.71 -38.37
C SER A 375 35.67 38.45 -39.21
N GLU A 376 34.88 37.43 -38.84
CA GLU A 376 33.60 37.10 -39.47
C GLU A 376 32.40 37.91 -38.93
N GLY A 377 32.66 38.89 -38.05
CA GLY A 377 31.66 39.80 -37.49
C GLY A 377 30.90 39.24 -36.29
N TRP A 378 31.52 38.33 -35.53
CA TRP A 378 31.03 37.93 -34.21
C TRP A 378 31.60 38.86 -33.13
N GLU A 379 30.85 39.05 -32.06
CA GLU A 379 31.23 39.87 -30.91
C GLU A 379 31.64 38.99 -29.73
N PHE A 380 32.74 39.37 -29.07
CA PHE A 380 33.14 38.77 -27.81
C PHE A 380 32.12 39.11 -26.71
N VAL A 381 31.74 38.09 -25.90
CA VAL A 381 30.83 38.28 -24.77
C VAL A 381 31.58 38.15 -23.45
N SER A 382 32.22 37.00 -23.19
CA SER A 382 32.95 36.75 -21.94
C SER A 382 33.85 35.51 -22.03
N VAL A 383 34.82 35.41 -21.11
CA VAL A 383 35.58 34.18 -20.87
C VAL A 383 34.92 33.41 -19.73
N LEU A 384 34.67 32.11 -19.94
CA LEU A 384 34.09 31.21 -18.95
C LEU A 384 35.17 30.72 -17.97
N PRO A 385 34.81 30.25 -16.76
CA PRO A 385 35.76 29.67 -15.79
C PRO A 385 36.56 28.47 -16.32
N SER A 386 36.14 27.88 -17.44
CA SER A 386 36.85 26.82 -18.16
C SER A 386 37.94 27.33 -19.11
N HIS A 387 38.24 28.63 -19.11
CA HIS A 387 39.13 29.33 -20.04
C HIS A 387 38.68 29.34 -21.52
N ARG A 388 37.44 28.91 -21.80
CA ARG A 388 36.82 29.02 -23.13
C ARG A 388 36.05 30.32 -23.29
N ILE A 389 35.90 30.77 -24.54
CA ILE A 389 35.41 32.11 -24.87
C ILE A 389 34.02 32.02 -25.50
N LEU A 390 33.06 32.76 -24.95
CA LEU A 390 31.72 32.87 -25.51
C LEU A 390 31.67 34.04 -26.50
N VAL A 391 31.31 33.74 -27.75
CA VAL A 391 31.11 34.72 -28.83
C VAL A 391 29.67 34.68 -29.34
N ARG A 392 29.15 35.83 -29.76
CA ARG A 392 27.78 35.98 -30.27
C ARG A 392 27.75 36.81 -31.53
N ARG A 393 26.96 36.42 -32.53
CA ARG A 393 26.76 37.23 -33.74
C ARG A 393 25.62 38.23 -33.53
N ALA A 394 25.88 39.53 -33.75
CA ALA A 394 24.84 40.56 -33.70
C ALA A 394 23.78 40.33 -34.79
N LYS A 395 22.49 40.46 -34.43
CA LYS A 395 21.38 40.39 -35.40
C LYS A 395 21.38 41.67 -36.24
N ASN A 396 21.55 41.57 -37.56
CA ASN A 396 21.51 42.74 -38.45
C ASN A 396 20.20 43.52 -38.31
N ALA A 397 20.32 44.79 -37.90
CA ALA A 397 19.25 45.79 -37.92
C ALA A 397 19.09 46.34 -39.35
N LYS A 398 18.14 45.81 -40.12
CA LYS A 398 17.57 46.44 -41.33
C LYS A 398 16.08 46.13 -41.42
N GLU A 399 15.30 46.73 -40.52
CA GLU A 399 13.85 46.97 -40.67
C GLU A 399 13.38 48.00 -39.63
N ALA A 400 13.93 49.23 -39.69
CA ALA A 400 13.43 50.39 -38.95
C ALA A 400 14.02 51.69 -39.54
N ALA A 401 13.62 52.05 -40.76
CA ALA A 401 13.81 53.39 -41.30
C ALA A 401 12.85 53.60 -42.48
N LEU A 402 11.57 53.87 -42.18
CA LEU A 402 10.62 54.43 -43.14
C LEU A 402 9.44 55.06 -42.37
N TYR A 403 9.69 56.18 -41.69
CA TYR A 403 8.74 57.28 -41.53
C TYR A 403 9.56 58.55 -41.18
N PRO A 404 9.60 59.58 -42.06
CA PRO A 404 10.23 60.85 -41.75
C PRO A 404 9.31 61.70 -40.88
N CYS A 405 9.90 62.49 -39.98
CA CYS A 405 9.23 63.59 -39.30
C CYS A 405 8.70 64.62 -40.31
N ASN A 406 7.39 64.89 -40.24
CA ASN A 406 6.80 66.22 -40.15
C ASN A 406 5.43 66.11 -39.50
#